data_AF-A0A097BVE1-F1
#
_entry.id   AF-A0A097BVE1-F1
#
_cell.length_a   1.000
_cell.length_b   1.000
_cell.length_c   1.000
_cell.angle_alpha   90.00
_cell.angle_beta   90.00
_cell.angle_gamma   90.00
#
_symmetry.space_group_name_H-M   'P 1'
#
loop_
_entity.id
_entity.type
_entity.pdbx_description
1 polymer ?
#
loop_
_entity_poly.entity_id
_entity_poly.type
_entity_poly.pdbx_seq_one_letter_code
_entity_poly.pdbx_strand_id
1 'polypeptide(L)' 'FSLGSFKAYLAEFISTLLFVFAGVGSAIAYNKLTANAALDPAGLVAIAICHGFALFVAVSVGANISGGHVNPAVHL' A
#
# COMPACT_ATOMS: atom_id res chain seq x y z
N PHE A 1 27.82 0.90 2.41
CA PHE A 1 26.52 1.60 2.50
C PHE A 1 26.69 3.04 2.05
N SER A 2 25.88 3.53 1.12
CA SER A 2 25.89 4.94 0.70
C SER A 2 24.68 5.67 1.27
N LEU A 3 24.76 7.01 1.37
CA LEU A 3 23.62 7.85 1.73
C LEU A 3 22.45 7.70 0.75
N GLY A 4 22.74 7.44 -0.53
CA GLY A 4 21.71 7.15 -1.54
C GLY A 4 20.94 5.86 -1.24
N SER A 5 21.65 4.79 -0.87
CA SER A 5 21.03 3.52 -0.50
C SER A 5 20.16 3.63 0.76
N PHE A 6 20.60 4.40 1.76
CA PHE A 6 19.79 4.65 2.95
C PHE A 6 18.48 5.38 2.63
N LYS A 7 18.53 6.40 1.76
CA LYS A 7 17.34 7.10 1.27
C LYS A 7 16.38 6.17 0.52
N ALA A 8 16.91 5.28 -0.32
CA ALA A 8 16.12 4.29 -1.04
C ALA A 8 15.40 3.33 -0.08
N TYR A 9 16.09 2.80 0.94
CA TYR A 9 15.47 1.91 1.92
C TYR A 9 14.38 2.61 2.74
N LEU A 10 14.62 3.86 3.15
CA LEU A 10 13.62 4.65 3.86
C LEU A 10 12.40 4.96 2.98
N ALA A 11 12.61 5.22 1.69
CA ALA A 11 11.51 5.43 0.74
C ALA A 11 10.67 4.16 0.57
N GLU A 12 11.28 2.98 0.38
CA GLU A 12 10.54 1.71 0.33
C GLU A 12 9.78 1.43 1.63
N PHE A 13 10.37 1.73 2.79
CA PHE A 13 9.70 1.58 4.09
C PHE A 13 8.45 2.45 4.19
N ILE A 14 8.55 3.75 3.87
CA ILE A 14 7.42 4.69 3.96
C ILE A 14 6.35 4.34 2.93
N SER A 15 6.73 4.07 1.67
CA SER A 15 5.78 3.69 0.62
C SER A 15 5.00 2.42 0.99
N THR A 16 5.70 1.40 1.50
CA THR A 16 5.07 0.14 1.90
C THR A 16 4.17 0.35 3.13
N LEU A 17 4.59 1.16 4.10
CA LEU A 17 3.79 1.51 5.27
C LEU A 17 2.46 2.18 4.86
N LEU A 18 2.51 3.18 3.98
CA LEU A 18 1.31 3.89 3.52
C LEU A 18 0.39 2.98 2.71
N PHE A 19 0.95 2.15 1.83
CA PHE A 19 0.18 1.17 1.05
C PHE A 19 -0.58 0.19 1.96
N VAL A 20 0.11 -0.43 2.91
CA VAL A 20 -0.50 -1.40 3.84
C VAL A 20 -1.49 -0.72 4.77
N PHE A 21 -1.18 0.48 5.28
CA PHE A 21 -2.07 1.24 6.14
C PHE A 21 -3.41 1.53 5.46
N ALA A 22 -3.38 2.05 4.24
CA ALA A 22 -4.60 2.34 3.48
C ALA A 22 -5.32 1.04 3.08
N GLY A 23 -4.61 0.08 2.51
CA GLY A 23 -5.16 -1.18 2.02
C GLY A 23 -5.84 -1.99 3.13
N VAL A 24 -5.11 -2.33 4.19
CA VAL A 24 -5.66 -3.08 5.33
C VAL A 24 -6.66 -2.21 6.13
N GLY A 25 -6.40 -0.91 6.25
CA GLY A 25 -7.31 0.03 6.87
C GLY A 25 -8.69 0.04 6.22
N SER A 26 -8.78 -0.08 4.89
CA SER A 26 -10.06 -0.18 4.18
C SER A 26 -10.85 -1.45 4.53
N ALA A 27 -10.18 -2.59 4.71
CA ALA A 27 -10.82 -3.82 5.14
C ALA A 27 -11.31 -3.73 6.60
N ILE A 28 -10.52 -3.10 7.48
CA ILE A 28 -10.94 -2.84 8.86
C ILE A 28 -12.15 -1.89 8.89
N ALA A 29 -12.13 -0.82 8.09
CA ALA A 29 -13.23 0.12 7.97
C ALA A 29 -14.51 -0.57 7.48
N TYR A 30 -14.41 -1.43 6.46
CA TYR A 30 -15.53 -2.25 6.00
C TYR A 30 -16.12 -3.10 7.13
N ASN A 31 -15.29 -3.81 7.88
CA ASN A 31 -15.73 -4.63 9.02
C ASN A 31 -16.44 -3.78 10.08
N LYS A 32 -15.95 -2.56 10.35
CA LYS A 32 -16.60 -1.65 11.32
C LYS A 32 -17.95 -1.13 10.83
N LEU A 33 -18.05 -0.75 9.55
CA LEU A 33 -19.30 -0.23 8.97
C LEU A 33 -20.38 -1.31 8.82
N THR A 34 -19.99 -2.57 8.67
CA THR A 34 -20.91 -3.69 8.44
C THR A 34 -21.14 -4.57 9.68
N ALA A 35 -20.62 -4.19 10.85
CA ALA A 35 -20.66 -4.99 12.07
C ALA A 35 -20.07 -6.41 11.91
N ASN A 36 -18.97 -6.52 11.16
CA ASN A 36 -18.26 -7.76 10.81
C ASN A 36 -19.11 -8.72 9.94
N ALA A 37 -19.88 -8.19 9.00
CA ALA A 37 -20.54 -9.00 7.99
C ALA A 37 -19.52 -9.73 7.09
N ALA A 38 -19.98 -10.79 6.44
CA ALA A 38 -19.21 -11.42 5.37
C ALA A 38 -18.99 -10.44 4.21
N LEU A 39 -17.84 -10.55 3.53
CA LEU A 39 -17.49 -9.68 2.42
C LEU A 39 -18.50 -9.79 1.27
N ASP A 40 -19.13 -8.67 0.95
CA ASP A 40 -20.06 -8.52 -0.17
C ASP A 40 -19.35 -7.90 -1.40
N PRO A 41 -19.97 -7.96 -2.60
CA PRO A 41 -19.37 -7.41 -3.81
C PRO A 41 -19.02 -5.93 -3.72
N ALA A 42 -19.83 -5.13 -3.01
CA ALA A 42 -19.55 -3.70 -2.84
C ALA A 42 -18.31 -3.46 -1.94
N GLY A 43 -18.19 -4.21 -0.84
CA GLY A 43 -17.00 -4.20 0.01
C GLY A 43 -15.74 -4.62 -0.73
N LEU A 44 -15.83 -5.67 -1.55
CA LEU A 44 -14.71 -6.13 -2.37
C LEU A 44 -14.21 -5.03 -3.33
N VAL A 45 -15.13 -4.36 -4.04
CA VAL A 45 -14.78 -3.26 -4.96
C VAL A 45 -14.16 -2.09 -4.20
N ALA A 46 -14.70 -1.71 -3.05
CA ALA A 46 -14.17 -0.63 -2.23
C ALA A 46 -12.72 -0.91 -1.77
N ILE A 47 -12.46 -2.11 -1.26
CA ILE A 47 -11.12 -2.54 -0.80
C ILE A 47 -10.15 -2.61 -1.99
N ALA A 48 -10.60 -3.12 -3.14
CA ALA A 48 -9.77 -3.23 -4.34
C ALA A 48 -9.35 -1.86 -4.89
N ILE A 49 -10.29 -0.91 -4.99
CA ILE A 49 -9.99 0.47 -5.42
C ILE A 49 -9.04 1.15 -4.43
N CYS A 50 -9.23 0.94 -3.13
CA CYS A 50 -8.33 1.47 -2.12
C CYS A 50 -6.89 0.96 -2.30
N HIS A 51 -6.70 -0.34 -2.49
CA HIS A 51 -5.38 -0.91 -2.77
C HIS A 51 -4.78 -0.37 -4.07
N GLY A 52 -5.59 -0.27 -5.13
CA GLY A 52 -5.13 0.25 -6.42
C GLY A 52 -4.60 1.67 -6.33
N PHE A 53 -5.36 2.59 -5.72
CA PHE A 53 -4.91 3.97 -5.55
C PHE A 53 -3.77 4.12 -4.55
N ALA A 54 -3.80 3.38 -3.44
CA ALA A 54 -2.72 3.40 -2.46
C ALA A 54 -1.40 2.93 -3.07
N LEU A 55 -1.41 1.84 -3.83
CA LEU A 55 -0.23 1.32 -4.53
C LEU A 55 0.25 2.30 -5.61
N PHE A 56 -0.66 2.85 -6.43
CA PHE A 56 -0.32 3.84 -7.45
C PHE A 56 0.43 5.04 -6.85
N VAL A 57 -0.08 5.59 -5.75
CA VAL A 57 0.57 6.72 -5.06
C VAL A 57 1.91 6.26 -4.46
N ALA A 58 1.94 5.14 -3.74
CA ALA A 58 3.15 4.63 -3.08
C ALA A 58 4.32 4.37 -4.05
N VAL A 59 4.01 3.84 -5.24
CA VAL A 59 4.99 3.66 -6.33
C VAL A 59 5.45 5.02 -6.85
N SER A 60 4.50 5.94 -7.12
CA SER A 60 4.80 7.26 -7.71
C SER A 60 5.71 8.11 -6.81
N VAL A 61 5.51 8.11 -5.50
CA VAL A 61 6.39 8.86 -4.57
C VAL A 61 7.77 8.21 -4.38
N GLY A 62 7.88 6.88 -4.56
CA GLY A 62 9.13 6.14 -4.42
C GLY A 62 9.97 6.05 -5.71
N ALA A 63 9.35 6.25 -6.89
CA ALA A 63 9.95 5.96 -8.20
C ALA A 63 11.33 6.59 -8.42
N ASN A 64 11.50 7.87 -8.10
CA ASN A 64 12.76 8.60 -8.32
C ASN A 64 13.77 8.49 -7.14
N ILE A 65 13.45 7.73 -6.10
CA ILE A 65 14.30 7.57 -4.90
C ILE A 65 14.77 6.12 -4.74
N SER A 66 13.85 5.17 -4.79
CA SER A 66 14.14 3.74 -4.61
C SER A 66 13.80 2.87 -5.82
N GLY A 67 13.13 3.43 -6.83
CA GLY A 67 12.49 2.67 -7.91
C GLY A 67 11.01 2.39 -7.64
N GLY A 68 10.52 2.62 -6.42
CA GLY A 68 9.09 2.51 -6.07
C GLY A 68 8.56 1.08 -6.21
N HIS A 69 9.25 0.09 -5.64
CA HIS A 69 8.86 -1.31 -5.79
C HIS A 69 7.69 -1.67 -4.87
N VAL A 70 7.71 -1.21 -3.62
CA VAL A 70 6.63 -1.34 -2.63
C VAL A 70 6.22 -2.80 -2.33
N ASN A 71 6.99 -3.78 -2.83
CA ASN A 71 6.70 -5.21 -2.75
C ASN A 71 7.98 -6.04 -2.98
N PRO A 72 8.34 -6.95 -2.06
CA PRO A 72 9.48 -7.86 -2.23
C PRO A 72 9.43 -8.69 -3.53
N ALA A 73 8.25 -9.09 -4.01
CA ALA A 73 8.11 -9.89 -5.23
C ALA A 73 8.44 -9.11 -6.51
N VAL A 74 8.41 -7.77 -6.46
CA VAL A 74 8.78 -6.90 -7.59
C VAL A 74 10.30 -6.68 -7.64
N HIS A 75 10.99 -6.91 -6.51
CA HIS A 75 12.44 -6.85 -6.42
C HIS A 75 13.17 -8.13 -6.90
N LEU A 76 12.45 -9.25 -7.04
CA LEU A 76 12.98 -10.55 -7.50
C LEU A 76 12.97 -10.64 -9.02
#